data_AF-A0A538NSN5-F1
#
_entry.id   AF-A0A538NSN5-F1
#
_cell.length_a   1.000
_cell.length_b   1.000
_cell.length_c   1.000
_cell.angle_alpha   90.00
_cell.angle_beta   90.00
_cell.angle_gamma   90.00
#
_symmetry.space_group_name_H-M   'P 1'
#
loop_
_entity.id
_entity.type
_entity.pdbx_description
1 polymer ?
#
loop_
_entity_poly.entity_id
_entity_poly.type
_entity_poly.pdbx_seq_one_letter_code
_entity_poly.pdbx_strand_id
1 'polypeptide(L)'
;MILRSSYRKLRWRDQPRPKFLLALYLNFTRQQEMLSPRLNRLREVSNRSFPHQIPEWFRTRYRISARPMFKLWGLLMTNTRMLVLFIFLFLDQPIWYFWFELTVLNLLLVYLIVRQENMAESLEEAAVTRQTSA
;
A
#
# COMPACT_ATOMS: atom_id res chain seq x y z
N MET A 1 1.70 17.53 2.71
CA MET A 1 0.81 16.53 2.07
C MET A 1 -0.47 17.21 1.61
N ILE A 2 -0.71 17.28 0.30
CA ILE A 2 -1.77 18.07 -0.34
C ILE A 2 -3.17 17.77 0.25
N LEU A 3 -3.47 16.51 0.58
CA LEU A 3 -4.76 16.12 1.14
C LEU A 3 -5.11 16.74 2.49
N ARG A 4 -4.14 16.87 3.42
CA ARG A 4 -4.39 17.51 4.72
C ARG A 4 -4.73 19.00 4.55
N SER A 5 -4.14 19.64 3.55
CA SER A 5 -4.45 21.04 3.24
C SER A 5 -5.86 21.20 2.66
N SER A 6 -6.29 20.29 1.77
CA SER A 6 -7.65 20.27 1.23
C SER A 6 -8.70 20.00 2.31
N TYR A 7 -8.42 19.09 3.25
CA TYR A 7 -9.31 18.80 4.37
C TYR A 7 -9.50 19.99 5.33
N ARG A 8 -8.43 20.75 5.59
CA ARG A 8 -8.50 21.96 6.42
C ARG A 8 -9.30 23.09 5.76
N LYS A 9 -9.31 23.17 4.42
CA LYS A 9 -10.09 24.17 3.67
C LYS A 9 -11.60 23.88 3.68
N LEU A 10 -11.99 22.61 3.84
CA LEU A 10 -13.40 22.21 3.89
C LEU A 10 -14.02 22.55 5.26
N ARG A 11 -15.22 23.15 5.25
CA ARG A 11 -16.00 23.45 6.46
C ARG A 11 -17.13 22.44 6.62
N TRP A 12 -17.35 21.94 7.84
CA TRP A 12 -18.42 20.97 8.12
C TRP A 12 -19.81 21.54 7.88
N ARG A 13 -19.98 22.86 8.11
CA ARG A 13 -21.25 23.56 7.88
C ARG A 13 -21.60 23.68 6.39
N ASP A 14 -20.62 24.00 5.56
CA ASP A 14 -20.87 24.30 4.14
C ASP A 14 -20.82 23.03 3.28
N GLN A 15 -19.95 22.08 3.62
CA GLN A 15 -19.67 20.91 2.79
C GLN A 15 -19.44 19.63 3.64
N PRO A 16 -20.45 19.15 4.38
CA PRO A 16 -20.30 18.02 5.29
C PRO A 16 -19.96 16.69 4.60
N ARG A 17 -20.59 16.40 3.45
CA ARG A 17 -20.37 15.15 2.69
C ARG A 17 -18.93 14.99 2.18
N PRO A 18 -18.36 15.93 1.39
CA PRO A 18 -16.98 15.78 0.91
C PRO A 18 -15.98 15.84 2.05
N LYS A 19 -16.26 16.58 3.13
CA LYS A 19 -15.40 16.60 4.32
C LYS A 19 -15.40 15.24 5.04
N PHE A 20 -16.56 14.60 5.16
CA PHE A 20 -16.66 13.25 5.73
C PHE A 20 -15.93 12.22 4.89
N LEU A 21 -16.15 12.19 3.57
CA LEU A 21 -15.46 11.27 2.66
C LEU A 21 -13.93 11.48 2.73
N LEU A 22 -13.49 12.73 2.76
CA LEU A 22 -12.06 13.04 2.89
C LEU A 22 -11.51 12.67 4.27
N ALA A 23 -12.31 12.76 5.34
CA ALA A 23 -11.93 12.27 6.66
C ALA A 23 -11.72 10.74 6.67
N LEU A 24 -12.64 9.98 6.07
CA LEU A 24 -12.50 8.53 5.90
C LEU A 24 -11.26 8.18 5.09
N TYR A 25 -11.05 8.85 3.96
CA TYR A 25 -9.89 8.62 3.12
C TYR A 25 -8.56 8.95 3.84
N LEU A 26 -8.52 10.05 4.59
CA LEU A 26 -7.36 10.41 5.42
C LEU A 26 -7.09 9.38 6.51
N ASN A 27 -8.13 8.86 7.15
CA ASN A 27 -7.98 7.81 8.17
C ASN A 27 -7.41 6.53 7.55
N PHE A 28 -7.93 6.13 6.40
CA PHE A 28 -7.42 4.99 5.64
C PHE A 28 -5.95 5.18 5.23
N THR A 29 -5.61 6.34 4.68
CA THR A 29 -4.23 6.67 4.29
C THR A 29 -3.31 6.63 5.51
N ARG A 30 -3.76 7.16 6.66
CA ARG A 30 -2.99 7.10 7.91
C ARG A 30 -2.74 5.67 8.37
N GLN A 31 -3.73 4.79 8.27
CA GLN A 31 -3.54 3.37 8.60
C GLN A 31 -2.52 2.72 7.67
N GLN A 32 -2.59 3.00 6.36
CA GLN A 32 -1.59 2.51 5.41
C GLN A 32 -0.18 3.03 5.71
N GLU A 33 -0.06 4.32 6.06
CA GLU A 33 1.22 4.93 6.44
C GLU A 33 1.80 4.31 7.72
N MET A 34 0.95 3.95 8.68
CA MET A 34 1.36 3.25 9.91
C MET A 34 1.80 1.81 9.65
N LEU A 35 1.18 1.12 8.69
CA LEU A 35 1.55 -0.24 8.30
C LEU A 35 2.81 -0.30 7.43
N SER A 36 3.21 0.81 6.81
CA SER A 36 4.37 0.84 5.91
C SER A 36 5.33 2.01 6.22
N PRO A 37 5.96 2.04 7.41
CA PRO A 37 6.82 3.14 7.82
C PRO A 37 8.08 3.29 6.97
N ARG A 38 8.73 2.20 6.53
CA ARG A 38 9.94 2.26 5.71
C ARG A 38 9.64 2.71 4.29
N LEU A 39 8.48 2.33 3.74
CA LEU A 39 8.04 2.87 2.46
C LEU A 39 7.88 4.40 2.50
N ASN A 40 7.34 4.93 3.59
CA ASN A 40 7.25 6.38 3.80
C ASN A 40 8.63 7.03 3.89
N ARG A 41 9.56 6.40 4.62
CA ARG A 41 10.95 6.89 4.69
C ARG A 41 11.62 6.86 3.32
N LEU A 42 11.49 5.77 2.55
CA LEU A 42 12.00 5.68 1.19
C LEU A 42 11.43 6.80 0.30
N ARG A 43 10.15 7.12 0.44
CA ARG A 43 9.51 8.21 -0.30
C ARG A 43 10.12 9.57 0.08
N GLU A 44 10.37 9.82 1.36
CA GLU A 44 11.03 11.05 1.82
C GLU A 44 12.48 11.14 1.32
N VAL A 45 13.25 10.07 1.46
CA VAL A 45 14.63 9.98 0.95
C VAL A 45 14.65 10.18 -0.55
N SER A 46 13.78 9.51 -1.30
CA SER A 46 13.67 9.65 -2.75
C SER A 46 13.32 11.08 -3.17
N ASN A 47 12.35 11.72 -2.50
CA ASN A 47 12.00 13.12 -2.78
C ASN A 47 13.13 14.11 -2.47
N ARG A 48 13.91 13.88 -1.41
CA ARG A 48 15.07 14.71 -1.06
C ARG A 48 16.24 14.50 -2.01
N SER A 49 16.48 13.24 -2.38
CA SER A 49 17.61 12.80 -3.19
C SER A 49 17.44 13.09 -4.67
N PHE A 50 16.20 13.03 -5.16
CA PHE A 50 15.85 13.14 -6.57
C PHE A 50 14.75 14.18 -6.79
N PRO A 51 14.99 15.48 -6.50
CA PRO A 51 13.97 16.51 -6.54
C PRO A 51 13.44 16.82 -7.95
N HIS A 52 14.25 16.57 -8.99
CA HIS A 52 13.88 16.88 -10.39
C HIS A 52 13.44 15.65 -11.16
N GLN A 53 14.22 14.56 -11.08
CA GLN A 53 13.94 13.33 -11.83
C GLN A 53 14.44 12.11 -11.08
N ILE A 54 13.59 11.08 -10.99
CA ILE A 54 13.95 9.79 -10.42
C ILE A 54 14.83 9.04 -11.43
N PRO A 55 16.04 8.57 -11.06
CA PRO A 55 16.93 7.85 -11.96
C PRO A 55 16.31 6.55 -12.49
N GLU A 56 16.62 6.22 -13.74
CA GLU A 56 16.06 5.03 -14.40
C GLU A 56 16.48 3.72 -13.72
N TRP A 57 17.69 3.65 -13.16
CA TRP A 57 18.15 2.49 -12.40
C TRP A 57 17.27 2.24 -11.15
N PHE A 58 16.86 3.32 -10.47
CA PHE A 58 16.06 3.24 -9.25
C PHE A 58 14.63 2.82 -9.59
N ARG A 59 14.07 3.43 -10.65
CA ARG A 59 12.75 3.05 -11.20
C ARG A 59 12.72 1.59 -11.63
N THR A 60 13.73 1.13 -12.36
CA THR A 60 13.82 -0.25 -12.84
C THR A 60 13.93 -1.23 -11.68
N ARG A 61 14.77 -0.93 -10.68
CA ARG A 61 14.91 -1.77 -9.49
C ARG A 61 13.59 -1.86 -8.70
N TYR A 62 12.93 -0.73 -8.48
CA TYR A 62 11.61 -0.70 -7.84
C TYR A 62 10.59 -1.54 -8.63
N ARG A 63 10.53 -1.36 -9.96
CA ARG A 63 9.57 -2.08 -10.83
C ARG A 63 9.77 -3.59 -10.79
N ILE A 64 11.01 -4.07 -10.82
CA ILE A 64 11.33 -5.50 -10.76
C ILE A 64 10.88 -6.08 -9.41
N SER A 65 11.17 -5.38 -8.31
CA SER A 65 10.81 -5.84 -6.97
C SER A 65 9.31 -5.76 -6.67
N ALA A 66 8.62 -4.72 -7.16
CA ALA A 66 7.19 -4.51 -6.91
C ALA A 66 6.28 -5.38 -7.79
N ARG A 67 6.73 -5.76 -8.99
CA ARG A 67 5.96 -6.58 -9.94
C ARG A 67 5.31 -7.84 -9.34
N PRO A 68 6.05 -8.73 -8.65
CA PRO A 68 5.45 -9.94 -8.08
C PRO A 68 4.41 -9.62 -6.99
N MET A 69 4.60 -8.54 -6.24
CA MET A 69 3.68 -8.14 -5.19
C MET A 69 2.32 -7.74 -5.76
N PHE A 70 2.27 -7.08 -6.92
CA PHE A 70 0.98 -6.70 -7.53
C PHE A 70 0.08 -7.89 -7.85
N LYS A 71 0.66 -9.04 -8.25
CA LYS A 71 -0.12 -10.27 -8.48
C LYS A 71 -0.76 -10.76 -7.19
N LEU A 72 0.01 -10.75 -6.09
CA LEU A 72 -0.47 -11.19 -4.77
C LEU A 72 -1.48 -10.21 -4.18
N TRP A 73 -1.26 -8.90 -4.34
CA TRP A 73 -2.26 -7.88 -3.99
C TRP A 73 -3.57 -8.07 -4.75
N GLY A 74 -3.51 -8.48 -6.02
CA GLY A 74 -4.69 -8.85 -6.80
C GLY A 74 -5.49 -10.02 -6.19
N LEU A 75 -4.84 -10.92 -5.45
CA LEU A 75 -5.53 -12.01 -4.75
C LEU A 75 -6.36 -11.50 -3.56
N LEU A 76 -5.91 -10.41 -2.91
CA LEU A 76 -6.62 -9.78 -1.80
C LEU A 76 -7.79 -8.90 -2.27
N MET A 77 -7.83 -8.55 -3.56
CA MET A 77 -8.90 -7.73 -4.13
C MET A 77 -10.23 -8.48 -4.11
N THR A 78 -11.32 -7.70 -4.07
CA THR A 78 -12.69 -8.21 -3.95
C THR A 78 -13.06 -9.20 -5.04
N ASN A 79 -12.55 -9.04 -6.28
CA ASN A 79 -12.84 -9.94 -7.40
C ASN A 79 -12.44 -11.39 -7.11
N THR A 80 -11.21 -11.59 -6.64
CA THR A 80 -10.71 -12.92 -6.29
C THR A 80 -11.47 -13.49 -5.10
N ARG A 81 -11.74 -12.65 -4.09
CA ARG A 81 -12.50 -13.04 -2.90
C ARG A 81 -13.90 -13.52 -3.24
N MET A 82 -14.61 -12.80 -4.12
CA MET A 82 -15.91 -13.20 -4.64
C MET A 82 -15.84 -14.52 -5.41
N LEU A 83 -14.81 -14.73 -6.24
CA LEU A 83 -14.63 -16.00 -6.95
C LEU A 83 -14.45 -17.17 -5.98
N VAL A 84 -13.60 -17.02 -4.97
CA VAL A 84 -13.38 -18.05 -3.93
C VAL A 84 -14.65 -18.30 -3.11
N LEU A 85 -15.40 -17.23 -2.77
CA LEU A 85 -16.70 -17.36 -2.11
C LEU A 85 -17.67 -18.19 -2.94
N PHE A 86 -17.78 -17.93 -4.24
CA PHE A 86 -18.65 -18.71 -5.12
C PHE A 86 -18.25 -20.19 -5.18
N ILE A 87 -16.95 -20.50 -5.20
CA ILE A 87 -16.47 -21.89 -5.14
C ILE A 87 -16.98 -22.58 -3.86
N PHE A 88 -16.83 -21.95 -2.69
CA PHE A 88 -17.30 -22.53 -1.42
C PHE A 88 -18.83 -22.61 -1.34
N LEU A 89 -19.55 -21.67 -1.94
CA LEU A 89 -21.01 -21.72 -2.05
C LEU A 89 -21.46 -22.89 -2.93
N PHE A 90 -20.81 -23.15 -4.07
CA PHE A 90 -21.13 -24.29 -4.93
C PHE A 90 -20.81 -25.64 -4.29
N LEU A 91 -19.90 -25.67 -3.32
CA LEU A 91 -19.58 -26.85 -2.51
C LEU A 91 -20.52 -27.03 -1.31
N ASP A 92 -21.52 -26.14 -1.13
CA ASP A 92 -22.41 -26.08 0.03
C ASP A 92 -21.67 -25.98 1.37
N GLN A 93 -20.51 -25.30 1.36
CA GLN A 93 -19.60 -25.19 2.48
C GLN A 93 -19.14 -23.73 2.72
N PRO A 94 -20.06 -22.76 2.87
CA PRO A 94 -19.72 -21.34 3.01
C PRO A 94 -18.91 -21.02 4.26
N ILE A 95 -18.99 -21.84 5.31
CA ILE A 95 -18.24 -21.63 6.56
C ILE A 95 -16.72 -21.64 6.34
N TRP A 96 -16.24 -22.45 5.38
CA TRP A 96 -14.82 -22.56 5.06
C TRP A 96 -14.26 -21.29 4.40
N TYR A 97 -15.10 -20.55 3.68
CA TYR A 97 -14.71 -19.24 3.14
C TYR A 97 -14.31 -18.27 4.26
N PHE A 98 -15.06 -18.24 5.36
CA PHE A 98 -14.73 -17.36 6.51
C PHE A 98 -13.39 -17.71 7.12
N TRP A 99 -13.09 -19.00 7.29
CA TRP A 99 -11.79 -19.45 7.78
C TRP A 99 -10.66 -19.11 6.80
N PHE A 100 -10.87 -19.33 5.50
CA PHE A 100 -9.91 -18.94 4.46
C PHE A 100 -9.62 -17.43 4.48
N GLU A 101 -10.66 -16.61 4.60
CA GLU A 101 -10.52 -15.16 4.67
C GLU A 101 -9.78 -14.71 5.94
N LEU A 102 -10.17 -15.27 7.09
CA LEU A 102 -9.57 -14.92 8.37
C LEU A 102 -8.11 -15.37 8.48
N THR A 103 -7.76 -16.50 7.86
CA THR A 103 -6.41 -17.08 7.95
C THR A 103 -5.57 -16.75 6.71
N VAL A 104 -5.87 -17.35 5.57
CA VAL A 104 -5.05 -17.28 4.35
C VAL A 104 -4.91 -15.84 3.85
N LEU A 105 -6.01 -15.10 3.71
CA LEU A 105 -5.94 -13.74 3.17
C LEU A 105 -5.28 -12.75 4.13
N ASN A 106 -5.50 -12.89 5.44
CA ASN A 106 -4.83 -12.05 6.44
C ASN A 106 -3.33 -12.40 6.57
N LEU A 107 -2.96 -13.68 6.53
CA LEU A 107 -1.56 -14.09 6.50
C LEU A 107 -0.85 -13.56 5.24
N LEU A 108 -1.52 -13.64 4.09
CA LEU A 108 -0.99 -13.07 2.84
C LEU A 108 -0.87 -11.54 2.93
N LEU A 109 -1.83 -10.85 3.57
CA LEU A 109 -1.74 -9.41 3.81
C LEU A 109 -0.50 -9.06 4.64
N VAL A 110 -0.29 -9.75 5.76
CA VAL A 110 0.88 -9.52 6.63
C VAL A 110 2.17 -9.81 5.87
N TYR A 111 2.23 -10.92 5.13
CA TYR A 111 3.37 -11.26 4.27
C TYR A 111 3.67 -10.15 3.26
N LEU A 112 2.65 -9.60 2.60
CA LEU A 112 2.82 -8.53 1.62
C LEU A 112 3.34 -7.24 2.24
N ILE A 113 2.83 -6.88 3.42
CA ILE A 113 3.30 -5.70 4.16
C ILE A 113 4.78 -5.88 4.53
N VAL A 114 5.17 -7.03 5.11
CA VAL A 114 6.57 -7.30 5.46
C VAL A 114 7.45 -7.29 4.22
N ARG A 115 7.01 -7.91 3.12
CA ARG A 115 7.75 -7.92 1.86
C ARG A 115 7.93 -6.51 1.29
N GLN A 116 6.91 -5.66 1.41
CA GLN A 116 6.95 -4.26 0.98
C GLN A 116 7.96 -3.45 1.78
N GLU A 117 7.95 -3.63 3.09
CA GLU A 117 8.86 -2.95 4.01
C GLU A 117 10.32 -3.38 3.78
N ASN A 118 10.58 -4.68 3.54
CA ASN A 118 11.91 -5.18 3.20
C ASN A 118 12.38 -4.67 1.83
N MET A 119 11.48 -4.58 0.84
CA MET A 119 11.80 -3.97 -0.44
C MET A 119 12.18 -2.49 -0.26
N ALA A 120 11.41 -1.76 0.56
CA ALA A 120 11.67 -0.35 0.81
C ALA A 120 13.04 -0.11 1.46
N GLU A 121 13.39 -0.90 2.47
CA GLU A 121 14.70 -0.90 3.13
C GLU A 121 15.84 -1.14 2.12
N SER A 122 15.73 -2.18 1.28
CA SER A 122 16.77 -2.49 0.29
C SER A 122 16.99 -1.37 -0.74
N LEU A 123 15.93 -0.62 -1.08
CA LEU A 123 16.00 0.50 -2.01
C LEU A 123 16.54 1.76 -1.34
N GLU A 124 16.26 1.95 -0.05
CA GLU A 124 16.79 3.04 0.75
C GLU A 124 18.31 2.89 0.90
N GLU A 125 18.79 1.71 1.28
CA GLU A 125 20.21 1.39 1.37
C GLU A 125 20.94 1.61 0.05
N ALA A 126 20.34 1.17 -1.07
CA ALA A 126 20.89 1.37 -2.41
C ALA A 126 20.96 2.85 -2.82
N ALA A 127 19.99 3.66 -2.39
CA ALA A 127 19.98 5.10 -2.64
C ALA A 127 21.06 5.83 -1.82
N VAL A 128 21.22 5.47 -0.54
CA VAL A 128 22.23 6.06 0.36
C VAL A 128 23.65 5.68 -0.06
N THR A 129 23.92 4.40 -0.33
CA THR A 129 25.26 3.91 -0.68
C THR A 129 25.83 4.59 -1.94
N ARG A 130 24.97 4.82 -2.94
CA ARG A 130 25.36 5.49 -4.18
C ARG A 130 25.54 7.00 -4.04
N GLN A 131 24.93 7.64 -3.04
CA GLN A 131 25.24 9.03 -2.72
C GLN A 131 26.59 9.19 -2.03
N THR A 132 26.96 8.25 -1.16
CA THR A 132 28.28 8.29 -0.51
C THR A 132 29.43 7.97 -1.47
N SER A 133 29.14 7.34 -2.60
CA SER A 133 30.13 6.95 -3.62
C SER A 133 30.23 7.95 -4.80
N ALA A 134 29.44 9.03 -4.77
CA ALA A 134 29.40 10.08 -5.80
C ALA A 134 29.88 11.41 -5.21
#